data_AF-E9E1B5-F1
#
_entry.id   AF-E9E1B5-F1
#
_cell.length_a   1.000
_cell.length_b   1.000
_cell.length_c   1.000
_cell.angle_alpha   90.00
_cell.angle_beta   90.00
_cell.angle_gamma   90.00
#
_symmetry.space_group_name_H-M   'P 1'
#
loop_
_entity.id
_entity.type
_entity.pdbx_description
1 polymer ?
#
loop_
_entity_poly.entity_id
_entity_poly.type
_entity_poly.pdbx_seq_one_letter_code
_entity_poly.pdbx_strand_id
1 'polypeptide(L)'
;MPGVVENIDSLVEDSITQNCVVFRAPGLKVVAAPWNYSFVKKVSRITQGTGRPYDASDAVAYLYQFITTRNSDRPVAFQTIQQWGHWHKALCPVEVLLDINDLFRRTYARDGITFRDSMEDRMPQASVLTQLAAQECRVSGISLARSNPCQFQFISSTFFGLVQVRQSKGGHRQARYPKVLASVPRYWGCKNATVKAK
;
A
#
# COMPACT_ATOMS: atom_id res chain seq x y z
N MET A 1 0.76 -22.29 -13.75
CA MET A 1 0.39 -21.93 -15.14
C MET A 1 0.31 -20.42 -15.25
N PRO A 2 1.08 -19.74 -16.11
CA PRO A 2 0.84 -18.35 -16.45
C PRO A 2 -0.08 -18.29 -17.68
N GLY A 3 -1.10 -17.42 -17.67
CA GLY A 3 -1.57 -16.84 -18.93
C GLY A 3 -3.07 -16.72 -19.18
N VAL A 4 -3.95 -17.38 -18.41
CA VAL A 4 -5.39 -17.14 -18.58
C VAL A 4 -5.79 -15.97 -17.70
N VAL A 5 -6.21 -14.86 -18.32
CA VAL A 5 -6.95 -13.82 -17.61
C VAL A 5 -8.30 -14.43 -17.29
N GLU A 6 -8.51 -14.81 -16.03
CA GLU A 6 -9.82 -15.23 -15.54
C GLU A 6 -10.70 -13.99 -15.33
N ASN A 7 -12.03 -14.14 -15.46
CA ASN A 7 -13.02 -13.07 -15.28
C ASN A 7 -12.91 -11.90 -16.29
N ILE A 8 -12.69 -12.22 -17.57
CA ILE A 8 -12.60 -11.21 -18.65
C ILE A 8 -13.85 -10.33 -18.70
N ASP A 9 -15.03 -10.92 -18.56
CA ASP A 9 -16.30 -10.18 -18.67
C ASP A 9 -16.42 -9.10 -17.57
N SER A 10 -16.10 -9.45 -16.33
CA SER A 10 -16.07 -8.50 -15.21
C SER A 10 -15.04 -7.39 -15.42
N LEU A 11 -13.86 -7.69 -16.00
CA LEU A 11 -12.87 -6.66 -16.32
C LEU A 11 -13.37 -5.71 -17.41
N VAL A 12 -14.10 -6.22 -18.40
CA VAL A 12 -14.71 -5.41 -19.46
C VAL A 12 -15.78 -4.50 -18.88
N GLU A 13 -16.68 -5.03 -18.06
CA GLU A 13 -17.72 -4.25 -17.38
C GLU A 13 -17.13 -3.17 -16.46
N ASP A 14 -16.11 -3.50 -15.68
CA ASP A 14 -15.41 -2.56 -14.81
C ASP A 14 -14.71 -1.46 -15.61
N SER A 15 -14.13 -1.80 -16.77
CA SER A 15 -13.49 -0.84 -17.66
C SER A 15 -14.50 0.14 -18.27
N ILE A 16 -15.66 -0.39 -18.69
CA ILE A 16 -16.76 0.42 -19.23
C ILE A 16 -17.32 1.33 -18.14
N THR A 17 -17.53 0.80 -16.93
CA THR A 17 -18.01 1.56 -15.77
C THR A 17 -17.02 2.64 -15.34
N GLN A 18 -15.71 2.33 -15.35
CA GLN A 18 -14.65 3.30 -15.09
C GLN A 18 -14.60 4.38 -16.16
N ASN A 19 -14.96 4.04 -17.40
CA ASN A 19 -15.14 4.95 -18.52
C ASN A 19 -13.93 5.87 -18.79
N CYS A 20 -12.72 5.44 -18.43
CA CYS A 20 -11.53 6.23 -18.75
C CYS A 20 -11.13 5.99 -20.20
N VAL A 21 -11.52 6.90 -21.08
CA VAL A 21 -11.29 6.80 -22.53
C VAL A 21 -9.84 7.11 -22.87
N VAL A 22 -9.14 6.16 -23.48
CA VAL A 22 -7.76 6.33 -23.96
C VAL A 22 -7.72 6.77 -25.43
N PHE A 23 -8.73 6.37 -26.20
CA PHE A 23 -8.84 6.71 -27.61
C PHE A 23 -10.30 6.77 -28.06
N ARG A 24 -10.60 7.69 -28.98
CA ARG A 24 -11.92 7.85 -29.57
C ARG A 24 -11.81 8.19 -31.06
N ALA A 25 -12.59 7.47 -31.87
CA ALA A 25 -12.83 7.74 -33.28
C ALA A 25 -14.32 7.46 -33.60
N PRO A 26 -14.84 7.87 -34.77
CA PRO A 26 -16.19 7.51 -35.18
C PRO A 26 -16.40 5.99 -35.12
N GLY A 27 -17.41 5.54 -34.36
CA GLY A 27 -17.70 4.12 -34.15
C GLY A 27 -16.74 3.35 -33.24
N LEU A 28 -15.67 3.97 -32.72
CA LEU A 28 -14.69 3.30 -31.87
C LEU A 28 -14.39 4.10 -30.60
N LYS A 29 -14.56 3.44 -29.46
CA LYS A 29 -14.18 3.96 -28.15
C LYS A 29 -13.32 2.91 -27.46
N VAL A 30 -12.08 3.28 -27.13
CA VAL A 30 -11.18 2.42 -26.36
C VAL A 30 -11.10 2.97 -24.95
N VAL A 31 -11.38 2.12 -23.97
CA VAL A 31 -11.29 2.45 -22.54
C VAL A 31 -10.09 1.76 -21.90
N ALA A 32 -9.52 2.38 -20.88
CA ALA A 32 -8.46 1.80 -20.07
C ALA A 32 -9.00 0.63 -19.24
N ALA A 33 -8.13 -0.34 -18.97
CA ALA A 33 -8.40 -1.38 -17.99
C ALA A 33 -8.65 -0.78 -16.60
N PRO A 34 -9.34 -1.49 -15.69
CA PRO A 34 -9.64 -1.00 -14.35
C PRO A 34 -8.35 -0.66 -13.60
N TRP A 35 -8.38 0.40 -12.77
CA TRP A 35 -7.16 0.87 -12.08
C TRP A 35 -6.61 -0.14 -11.09
N ASN A 36 -7.47 -0.82 -10.33
CA ASN A 36 -7.11 -1.91 -9.42
C ASN A 36 -6.42 -3.06 -10.16
N TYR A 37 -6.99 -3.50 -11.30
CA TYR A 37 -6.39 -4.53 -12.15
C TYR A 37 -5.01 -4.09 -12.66
N SER A 38 -4.95 -2.90 -13.27
CA SER A 38 -3.71 -2.36 -13.86
C SER A 38 -2.61 -2.24 -12.81
N PHE A 39 -2.96 -1.77 -11.61
CA PHE A 39 -2.08 -1.70 -10.45
C PHE A 39 -1.49 -3.06 -10.07
N VAL A 40 -2.33 -4.07 -9.77
CA VAL A 40 -1.83 -5.38 -9.31
C VAL A 40 -1.03 -6.11 -10.40
N LYS A 41 -1.35 -5.90 -11.69
CA LYS A 41 -0.54 -6.47 -12.78
C LYS A 41 0.85 -5.84 -12.86
N LYS A 42 1.01 -4.54 -12.59
CA LYS A 42 2.33 -3.90 -12.51
C LYS A 42 3.13 -4.44 -11.34
N VAL A 43 2.53 -4.51 -10.15
CA VAL A 43 3.15 -5.08 -8.94
C VAL A 43 3.60 -6.52 -9.17
N SER A 44 2.76 -7.34 -9.81
CA SER A 44 3.09 -8.74 -10.10
C SER A 44 4.27 -8.88 -11.06
N ARG A 45 4.41 -8.01 -12.08
CA ARG A 45 5.57 -8.05 -12.98
C ARG A 45 6.87 -7.71 -12.25
N ILE A 46 6.83 -6.67 -11.42
CA ILE A 46 7.97 -6.27 -10.57
C ILE A 46 8.38 -7.46 -9.68
N THR A 47 7.41 -8.07 -9.00
CA THR A 47 7.63 -9.22 -8.12
C THR A 47 8.27 -10.41 -8.86
N GLN A 48 7.86 -10.67 -10.10
CA GLN A 48 8.37 -11.78 -10.90
C GLN A 48 9.73 -11.50 -11.57
N GLY A 49 10.34 -10.34 -11.32
CA GLY A 49 11.59 -9.94 -11.98
C GLY A 49 11.44 -9.62 -13.47
N THR A 50 10.21 -9.50 -13.97
CA THR A 50 9.89 -9.10 -15.36
C THR A 50 9.48 -7.63 -15.45
N GLY A 51 9.60 -6.91 -14.35
CA GLY A 51 9.28 -5.50 -14.23
C GLY A 51 10.15 -4.63 -15.14
N ARG A 52 9.53 -3.60 -15.72
CA ARG A 52 10.22 -2.58 -16.50
C ARG A 52 10.60 -1.39 -15.61
N PRO A 53 11.56 -0.54 -16.00
CA PRO A 53 12.01 0.60 -15.19
C PRO A 53 10.89 1.57 -14.78
N TYR A 54 9.82 1.66 -15.57
CA TYR A 54 8.67 2.54 -15.34
C TYR A 54 7.48 1.84 -14.65
N ASP A 55 7.57 0.55 -14.33
CA ASP A 55 6.42 -0.17 -13.78
C ASP A 55 6.06 0.29 -12.36
N ALA A 56 7.05 0.68 -11.56
CA ALA A 56 6.80 1.22 -10.22
C ALA A 56 6.07 2.57 -10.27
N SER A 57 6.50 3.48 -11.16
CA SER A 57 5.82 4.76 -11.35
C SER A 57 4.42 4.60 -11.93
N ASP A 58 4.22 3.65 -12.85
CA ASP A 58 2.89 3.34 -13.40
C ASP A 58 1.97 2.76 -12.33
N ALA A 59 2.46 1.87 -11.46
CA ALA A 59 1.69 1.36 -10.33
C ALA A 59 1.23 2.51 -9.41
N VAL A 60 2.14 3.43 -9.05
CA VAL A 60 1.81 4.63 -8.27
C VAL A 60 0.76 5.50 -8.99
N ALA A 61 0.86 5.65 -10.30
CA ALA A 61 -0.12 6.38 -11.11
C ALA A 61 -1.52 5.76 -11.03
N TYR A 62 -1.62 4.44 -11.24
CA TYR A 62 -2.90 3.74 -11.20
C TYR A 62 -3.51 3.73 -9.80
N LEU A 63 -2.70 3.55 -8.76
CA LEU A 63 -3.16 3.63 -7.38
C LEU A 63 -3.73 5.03 -7.07
N TYR A 64 -3.05 6.08 -7.53
CA TYR A 64 -3.52 7.46 -7.35
C TYR A 64 -4.86 7.70 -8.05
N GLN A 65 -5.02 7.22 -9.29
CA GLN A 65 -6.27 7.30 -10.02
C GLN A 65 -7.39 6.55 -9.30
N PHE A 66 -7.12 5.35 -8.78
CA PHE A 66 -8.11 4.61 -7.99
C PHE A 66 -8.54 5.38 -6.73
N ILE A 67 -7.57 5.90 -5.97
CA ILE A 67 -7.84 6.62 -4.71
C ILE A 67 -8.73 7.85 -4.95
N THR A 68 -8.37 8.65 -5.95
CA THR A 68 -9.04 9.92 -6.25
C THR A 68 -10.40 9.75 -6.92
N THR A 69 -10.59 8.69 -7.72
CA THR A 69 -11.83 8.51 -8.50
C THR A 69 -12.80 7.49 -7.90
N ARG A 70 -12.32 6.52 -7.13
CA ARG A 70 -13.12 5.39 -6.61
C ARG A 70 -13.10 5.26 -5.10
N ASN A 71 -12.06 5.76 -4.42
CA ASN A 71 -11.89 5.54 -2.97
C ASN A 71 -12.06 6.79 -2.11
N SER A 72 -12.75 7.82 -2.62
CA SER A 72 -13.03 9.07 -1.87
C SER A 72 -11.78 9.71 -1.26
N ASP A 73 -10.66 9.70 -2.01
CA ASP A 73 -9.36 10.22 -1.58
C ASP A 73 -8.74 9.54 -0.35
N ARG A 74 -9.22 8.34 0.01
CA ARG A 74 -8.67 7.55 1.11
C ARG A 74 -7.59 6.57 0.63
N PRO A 75 -6.55 6.31 1.43
CA PRO A 75 -5.62 5.21 1.17
C PRO A 75 -6.37 3.87 1.06
N VAL A 76 -5.79 2.93 0.30
CA VAL A 76 -6.36 1.59 0.14
C VAL A 76 -5.80 0.67 1.22
N ALA A 77 -6.65 -0.11 1.88
CA ALA A 77 -6.18 -1.10 2.83
C ALA A 77 -5.36 -2.20 2.14
N PHE A 78 -4.26 -2.62 2.78
CA PHE A 78 -3.41 -3.71 2.30
C PHE A 78 -4.21 -4.98 1.98
N GLN A 79 -5.15 -5.35 2.86
CA GLN A 79 -6.02 -6.52 2.67
C GLN A 79 -6.86 -6.42 1.39
N THR A 80 -7.35 -5.22 1.05
CA THR A 80 -8.09 -4.98 -0.20
C THR A 80 -7.20 -5.20 -1.43
N ILE A 81 -5.95 -4.74 -1.38
CA ILE A 81 -4.98 -4.96 -2.46
C ILE A 81 -4.65 -6.45 -2.60
N GLN A 82 -4.47 -7.16 -1.48
CA GLN A 82 -4.26 -8.60 -1.51
C GLN A 82 -5.47 -9.32 -2.13
N GLN A 83 -6.68 -8.87 -1.85
CA GLN A 83 -7.90 -9.41 -2.45
C GLN A 83 -7.95 -9.18 -3.96
N TRP A 84 -7.57 -7.99 -4.44
CA TRP A 84 -7.40 -7.73 -5.87
C TRP A 84 -6.35 -8.65 -6.50
N GLY A 85 -5.21 -8.84 -5.82
CA GLY A 85 -4.16 -9.76 -6.24
C GLY A 85 -4.69 -11.19 -6.38
N HIS A 86 -5.45 -11.66 -5.39
CA HIS A 86 -6.09 -12.97 -5.42
C HIS A 86 -7.08 -13.11 -6.59
N TRP A 87 -8.00 -12.15 -6.75
CA TRP A 87 -9.00 -12.16 -7.82
C TRP A 87 -8.38 -12.11 -9.21
N HIS A 88 -7.28 -11.38 -9.39
CA HIS A 88 -6.62 -11.22 -10.69
C HIS A 88 -5.39 -12.13 -10.89
N LYS A 89 -5.20 -13.12 -10.00
CA LYS A 89 -4.07 -14.06 -10.02
C LYS A 89 -2.72 -13.34 -10.16
N ALA A 90 -2.55 -12.25 -9.41
CA ALA A 90 -1.39 -11.39 -9.42
C ALA A 90 -0.64 -11.50 -8.08
N LEU A 91 0.70 -11.59 -8.15
CA LEU A 91 1.53 -11.59 -6.96
C LEU A 91 1.64 -10.17 -6.42
N CYS A 92 1.22 -9.97 -5.17
CA CYS A 92 1.27 -8.69 -4.47
C CYS A 92 1.86 -8.89 -3.07
N PRO A 93 3.16 -9.28 -2.97
CA PRO A 93 3.82 -9.46 -1.69
C PRO A 93 3.98 -8.12 -0.96
N VAL A 94 4.01 -8.17 0.37
CA VAL A 94 4.00 -6.97 1.23
C VAL A 94 5.22 -6.09 0.99
N GLU A 95 6.38 -6.68 0.70
CA GLU A 95 7.65 -5.98 0.49
C GLU A 95 7.58 -5.05 -0.73
N VAL A 96 7.05 -5.56 -1.85
CA VAL A 96 6.89 -4.74 -3.07
C VAL A 96 5.83 -3.66 -2.85
N LEU A 97 4.77 -3.95 -2.10
CA LEU A 97 3.74 -2.96 -1.78
C LEU A 97 4.27 -1.85 -0.85
N LEU A 98 5.18 -2.16 0.07
CA LEU A 98 5.88 -1.17 0.89
C LEU A 98 6.73 -0.24 0.01
N ASP A 99 7.54 -0.80 -0.91
CA ASP A 99 8.34 -0.01 -1.84
C ASP A 99 7.48 0.93 -2.71
N ILE A 100 6.36 0.41 -3.21
CA ILE A 100 5.39 1.21 -3.98
C ILE A 100 4.74 2.29 -3.12
N ASN A 101 4.37 2.00 -1.87
CA ASN A 101 3.80 3.01 -0.98
C ASN A 101 4.82 4.09 -0.60
N ASP A 102 6.09 3.74 -0.41
CA ASP A 102 7.16 4.71 -0.19
C ASP A 102 7.36 5.62 -1.42
N LEU A 103 7.33 5.06 -2.63
CA LEU A 103 7.35 5.86 -3.85
C LEU A 103 6.12 6.77 -3.98
N PHE A 104 4.94 6.26 -3.64
CA PHE A 104 3.70 7.03 -3.60
C PHE A 104 3.81 8.21 -2.62
N ARG A 105 4.32 7.95 -1.41
CA ARG A 105 4.53 8.97 -0.37
C ARG A 105 5.50 10.06 -0.82
N ARG A 106 6.61 9.68 -1.48
CA ARG A 106 7.56 10.65 -2.05
C ARG A 106 6.94 11.50 -3.15
N THR A 107 5.97 10.96 -3.90
CA THR A 107 5.34 11.63 -5.04
C THR A 107 4.20 12.56 -4.61
N TYR A 108 3.36 12.13 -3.66
CA TYR A 108 2.12 12.82 -3.29
C TYR A 108 2.06 13.29 -1.83
N ALA A 109 3.13 13.12 -1.05
CA ALA A 109 3.22 13.51 0.36
C ALA A 109 2.14 12.92 1.29
N ARG A 110 1.53 11.79 0.89
CA ARG A 110 0.53 11.04 1.67
C ARG A 110 0.69 9.54 1.41
N ASP A 111 0.17 8.70 2.30
CA ASP A 111 0.13 7.25 2.07
C ASP A 111 -0.92 6.87 1.02
N GLY A 112 -0.55 5.92 0.14
CA GLY A 112 -1.47 5.31 -0.81
C GLY A 112 -2.04 3.99 -0.28
N ILE A 113 -1.33 3.32 0.64
CA ILE A 113 -1.67 2.02 1.20
C ILE A 113 -1.59 2.07 2.72
N THR A 114 -2.62 1.56 3.40
CA THR A 114 -2.60 1.36 4.86
C THR A 114 -2.31 -0.10 5.19
N PHE A 115 -1.28 -0.33 6.00
CA PHE A 115 -0.82 -1.68 6.40
C PHE A 115 -1.27 -2.09 7.80
N ARG A 116 -1.89 -1.17 8.56
CA ARG A 116 -2.44 -1.52 9.88
C ARG A 116 -3.65 -2.42 9.69
N ASP A 117 -3.63 -3.56 10.38
CA ASP A 117 -4.80 -4.40 10.52
C ASP A 117 -5.95 -3.55 11.07
N SER A 118 -7.05 -3.47 10.33
CA SER A 118 -8.27 -2.75 10.72
C SER A 118 -9.03 -3.41 11.89
N MET A 119 -8.29 -4.05 12.80
CA MET A 119 -8.79 -4.71 13.99
C MET A 119 -8.82 -3.75 15.19
N GLU A 120 -7.90 -2.79 15.27
CA GLU A 120 -7.88 -1.78 16.35
C GLU A 120 -9.02 -0.75 16.24
N ASP A 121 -9.55 -0.49 15.04
CA ASP A 121 -10.71 0.41 14.85
C ASP A 121 -12.06 -0.24 15.19
N ARG A 122 -12.09 -1.54 15.53
CA ARG A 122 -13.32 -2.27 15.92
C ARG A 122 -13.35 -2.73 17.38
N MET A 123 -12.31 -2.47 18.17
CA MET A 123 -12.42 -2.67 19.62
C MET A 123 -12.96 -1.38 20.26
N PRO A 124 -14.07 -1.45 21.03
CA PRO A 124 -14.39 -0.34 21.91
C PRO A 124 -13.19 -0.17 22.85
N GLN A 125 -12.68 1.06 22.93
CA GLN A 125 -11.57 1.40 23.83
C GLN A 125 -11.85 0.79 25.20
N ALA A 126 -10.82 0.21 25.82
CA ALA A 126 -10.82 -0.42 27.13
C ALA A 126 -11.21 0.52 28.31
N SER A 127 -11.96 1.60 28.06
CA SER A 127 -12.52 2.49 29.06
C SER A 127 -13.69 1.88 29.83
N VAL A 128 -14.43 0.92 29.27
CA VAL A 128 -15.60 0.34 29.95
C VAL A 128 -15.20 -0.74 30.97
N LEU A 129 -14.19 -1.57 30.68
CA LEU A 129 -13.73 -2.59 31.62
C LEU A 129 -12.92 -2.01 32.80
N THR A 130 -12.24 -0.88 32.62
CA THR A 130 -11.61 -0.16 33.73
C THR A 130 -12.63 0.58 34.61
N GLN A 131 -13.80 0.97 34.07
CA GLN A 131 -14.87 1.57 34.87
C GLN A 131 -15.63 0.56 35.74
N LEU A 132 -15.79 -0.69 35.28
CA LEU A 132 -16.41 -1.75 36.08
C LEU A 132 -15.52 -2.21 37.26
N ALA A 133 -14.20 -2.29 37.07
CA ALA A 133 -13.28 -2.62 38.16
C ALA A 133 -13.17 -1.52 39.23
N ALA A 134 -13.38 -0.25 38.86
CA ALA A 134 -13.38 0.86 39.82
C ALA A 134 -14.69 0.97 40.64
N GLN A 135 -15.75 0.28 40.21
CA GLN A 135 -17.06 0.33 40.88
C GLN A 135 -17.23 -0.80 41.91
N GLU A 136 -16.55 -1.93 41.75
CA GLU A 136 -16.51 -3.00 42.75
C GLU A 136 -15.66 -2.65 43.99
N CYS A 137 -14.66 -1.76 43.86
CA CYS A 137 -13.87 -1.29 45.01
C CYS A 137 -14.62 -0.38 45.99
N ARG A 138 -15.82 0.14 45.64
CA ARG A 138 -16.63 0.94 46.59
C ARG A 138 -17.59 0.13 47.45
N VAL A 139 -17.81 -1.15 47.15
CA VAL A 139 -18.75 -2.00 47.92
C VAL A 139 -18.03 -2.81 49.00
N SER A 140 -16.72 -3.04 48.87
CA SER A 140 -15.92 -3.74 49.87
C SER A 140 -15.01 -2.75 50.57
N GLY A 141 -15.46 -2.18 51.69
CA GLY A 141 -14.71 -1.22 52.52
C GLY A 141 -13.42 -1.79 53.10
N ILE A 142 -12.41 -2.01 52.26
CA ILE A 142 -11.09 -2.51 52.64
C ILE A 142 -10.09 -1.38 52.41
N SER A 143 -9.79 -0.68 53.49
CA SER A 143 -8.61 0.18 53.59
C SER A 143 -7.37 -0.70 53.60
N LEU A 144 -6.59 -0.71 52.51
CA LEU A 144 -5.21 -1.19 52.56
C LEU A 144 -4.24 -0.02 52.51
N ALA A 145 -3.45 0.04 53.58
CA ALA A 145 -2.49 1.05 53.90
C ALA A 145 -1.32 1.10 52.91
N ARG A 146 -0.72 2.30 52.82
CA ARG A 146 0.57 2.59 52.21
C ARG A 146 1.65 1.58 52.63
N SER A 147 2.33 0.99 51.66
CA SER A 147 3.68 0.45 51.83
C SER A 147 4.55 0.82 50.62
N ASN A 148 5.80 1.18 50.92
CA ASN A 148 6.79 1.79 50.03
C ASN A 148 7.33 0.83 48.96
N PRO A 149 7.85 1.34 47.83
CA PRO A 149 8.50 0.53 46.80
C PRO A 149 9.95 0.21 47.17
N CYS A 150 10.23 -1.05 47.50
CA CYS A 150 11.60 -1.57 47.58
C CYS A 150 11.82 -2.62 46.49
N GLN A 151 12.79 -2.31 45.62
CA GLN A 151 13.77 -3.20 45.00
C GLN A 151 13.27 -4.51 44.37
N PHE A 152 13.29 -4.54 43.05
CA PHE A 152 13.50 -5.78 42.30
C PHE A 152 14.82 -5.66 41.52
N GLN A 153 15.87 -6.27 42.06
CA GLN A 153 17.10 -6.60 41.33
C GLN A 153 16.87 -7.92 40.60
N PHE A 154 17.19 -7.98 39.32
CA PHE A 154 17.54 -9.23 38.64
C PHE A 154 18.91 -9.04 38.00
N ILE A 155 19.87 -9.84 38.47
CA ILE A 155 21.23 -9.96 37.94
C ILE A 155 21.35 -11.36 37.30
N SER A 156 22.08 -11.41 36.18
CA SER A 156 22.77 -12.57 35.58
C SER A 156 21.92 -13.56 34.77
N SER A 157 22.34 -14.08 33.61
CA SER A 157 23.69 -14.12 33.01
C SER A 157 23.61 -14.43 31.51
N THR A 158 24.41 -13.69 30.73
CA THR A 158 25.33 -14.08 29.64
C THR A 158 25.05 -15.35 28.82
N PHE A 159 24.99 -15.23 27.47
CA PHE A 159 25.85 -16.02 26.56
C PHE A 159 25.95 -15.42 25.13
N PHE A 160 27.18 -14.98 24.82
CA PHE A 160 27.92 -14.83 23.55
C PHE A 160 27.24 -14.88 22.17
N GLY A 161 27.69 -13.95 21.30
CA GLY A 161 27.54 -14.08 19.84
C GLY A 161 28.07 -12.90 19.00
N LEU A 162 29.26 -12.37 19.31
CA LEU A 162 30.00 -11.43 18.44
C LEU A 162 30.63 -12.21 17.27
N VAL A 163 30.35 -11.83 16.02
CA VAL A 163 31.25 -12.06 14.88
C VAL A 163 31.32 -10.77 14.07
N GLN A 164 32.54 -10.22 14.00
CA GLN A 164 32.89 -9.00 13.29
C GLN A 164 33.70 -9.34 12.02
N VAL A 165 33.25 -8.78 10.90
CA VAL A 165 33.97 -8.25 9.71
C VAL A 165 34.85 -9.19 8.86
N ARG A 166 34.58 -9.16 7.55
CA ARG A 166 35.64 -9.03 6.53
C ARG A 166 35.22 -8.07 5.41
N GLN A 167 35.96 -6.97 5.28
CA GLN A 167 36.02 -6.17 4.07
C GLN A 167 36.81 -6.92 2.99
N SER A 168 36.43 -6.76 1.72
CA SER A 168 37.33 -6.95 0.59
C SER A 168 37.23 -5.76 -0.36
N LYS A 169 38.40 -5.26 -0.73
CA LYS A 169 38.65 -4.11 -1.62
C LYS A 169 38.77 -4.57 -3.07
N GLY A 170 38.39 -3.68 -3.98
CA GLY A 170 38.75 -3.71 -5.41
C GLY A 170 37.49 -3.64 -6.28
N GLY A 171 37.33 -2.75 -7.24
CA GLY A 171 38.19 -1.73 -7.82
C GLY A 171 37.48 -1.21 -9.07
N HIS A 172 37.41 0.11 -9.23
CA HIS A 172 37.10 0.90 -10.42
C HIS A 172 36.21 0.32 -11.55
N ARG A 173 35.09 1.02 -11.80
CA ARG A 173 34.90 1.84 -13.03
C ARG A 173 33.80 2.87 -12.79
N GLN A 174 34.18 4.16 -12.86
CA GLN A 174 33.23 5.25 -12.99
C GLN A 174 32.57 5.16 -14.37
N ALA A 175 31.24 5.15 -14.42
CA ALA A 175 30.49 5.63 -15.56
C ALA A 175 29.73 6.87 -15.08
N ARG A 176 30.30 8.05 -15.35
CA ARG A 176 29.54 9.30 -15.33
C ARG A 176 28.59 9.26 -16.53
N TYR A 177 27.29 9.30 -16.27
CA TYR A 177 26.31 9.76 -17.25
C TYR A 177 25.47 10.88 -16.62
N PRO A 178 25.04 11.85 -17.45
CA PRO A 178 24.74 13.20 -17.01
C PRO A 178 23.44 13.27 -16.21
N LYS A 179 23.34 14.30 -15.36
CA LYS A 179 22.07 14.79 -14.81
C LYS A 179 21.12 15.07 -15.97
N VAL A 180 20.19 14.16 -16.22
CA VAL A 180 19.00 14.46 -17.02
C VAL A 180 17.95 14.98 -16.06
N LEU A 181 17.79 16.30 -16.04
CA LEU A 181 16.56 16.95 -15.66
C LEU A 181 15.47 16.47 -16.63
N ALA A 182 14.86 15.33 -16.33
CA ALA A 182 13.74 14.80 -17.10
C ALA A 182 12.44 15.18 -16.38
N SER A 183 11.86 16.28 -16.86
CA SER A 183 10.43 16.51 -17.01
C SER A 183 9.52 15.36 -16.56
N VAL A 184 8.67 15.67 -15.59
CA VAL A 184 7.46 14.92 -15.21
C VAL A 184 6.74 14.42 -16.48
N PRO A 185 6.47 13.11 -16.63
CA PRO A 185 5.65 12.62 -17.73
C PRO A 185 4.27 13.23 -17.65
N ARG A 186 3.73 13.69 -18.80
CA ARG A 186 2.32 14.09 -18.91
C ARG A 186 1.46 12.88 -18.54
N TYR A 187 0.99 12.86 -17.30
CA TYR A 187 -0.05 11.95 -16.87
C TYR A 187 -1.24 12.14 -17.83
N TRP A 188 -1.64 11.05 -18.48
CA TRP A 188 -2.93 10.96 -19.15
C TRP A 188 -4.01 10.98 -18.06
N GLY A 189 -4.24 12.17 -17.50
CA GLY A 189 -5.39 12.42 -16.65
C GLY A 189 -6.63 12.33 -17.52
N CYS A 190 -7.49 11.35 -17.23
CA CYS A 190 -8.84 11.32 -17.75
C CYS A 190 -9.58 12.57 -17.22
N LYS A 191 -9.46 13.70 -17.92
CA LYS A 191 -10.32 14.86 -17.69
C LYS A 191 -11.70 14.47 -18.22
N ASN A 192 -12.68 14.42 -17.33
CA ASN A 192 -14.08 14.28 -17.72
C ASN A 192 -14.43 15.40 -18.70
N ALA A 193 -14.52 15.07 -19.99
CA ALA A 193 -14.91 16.00 -21.03
C ALA A 193 -16.39 16.32 -20.83
N THR A 194 -16.68 17.49 -20.24
CA THR A 194 -18.02 18.07 -20.24
C THR A 194 -18.30 18.56 -21.65
N VAL A 195 -19.18 17.85 -22.36
CA VAL A 195 -19.66 18.29 -23.68
C VAL A 195 -20.65 19.43 -23.46
N LYS A 196 -20.30 20.65 -23.87
CA LYS A 196 -21.29 21.70 -24.10
C LYS A 196 -22.00 21.37 -25.42
N ALA A 197 -23.29 21.05 -25.32
CA ALA A 197 -24.17 20.98 -26.47
C ALA A 197 -24.28 22.37 -27.13
N LYS A 198 -24.20 22.41 -28.46
CA LYS A 198 -24.51 23.55 -29.31
C LYS A 198 -25.54 23.10 -30.33
#